data_AF-A0A537QR30-F1
#
_entry.id   AF-A0A537QR30-F1
#
_cell.length_a   1.000
_cell.length_b   1.000
_cell.length_c   1.000
_cell.angle_alpha   90.00
_cell.angle_beta   90.00
_cell.angle_gamma   90.00
#
_symmetry.space_group_name_H-M   'P 1'
#
loop_
_entity.id
_entity.type
_entity.pdbx_description
1 polymer ?
#
loop_
_entity_poly.entity_id
_entity_poly.type
_entity_poly.pdbx_seq_one_letter_code
_entity_poly.pdbx_strand_id
1 'polypeptide(L)'
;RAGVLVRNAEALELMEKADTLVVDKTGTLTECKPRLTTVVTIGGTAENELLRLVASLERASEHPLAAAIVEGAADRGLSLAAVAGFASETGRGVVGTVNGKQVAVGNQALFASLGIDPTALSQRADALRREGQGVVMVAINGIAAGLVAVADPVKQNAREALAALHDDGIRIVMLTGDSRTTADAVARQLGIDDVLAEVLPDQKAAAVKNLQDQGRFVAMAGDGINDAPALAQAHIGIAMGTGTDIAMESAAVTLVKGDLQGIVRSRRLSRATMRNIRQNLFFAFVFNALAVPIAAGVLYPFTGLLLNPMIASAAMSLSSVTVITNALRLRSASL
;
A
#
# COMPACT_ATOMS: atom_id res chain seq x y z
N ARG A 1 -2.74 -7.65 -19.81
CA ARG A 1 -1.49 -8.43 -20.11
C ARG A 1 -0.49 -8.39 -18.96
N ALA A 2 -0.24 -7.24 -18.33
CA ALA A 2 0.73 -7.10 -17.23
C ALA A 2 0.14 -7.20 -15.80
N GLY A 3 -1.15 -7.51 -15.66
CA GLY A 3 -1.84 -7.50 -14.37
C GLY A 3 -2.21 -6.10 -13.85
N VAL A 4 -2.11 -5.08 -14.70
CA VAL A 4 -2.46 -3.68 -14.41
C VAL A 4 -3.69 -3.31 -15.25
N LEU A 5 -4.75 -2.86 -14.59
CA LEU A 5 -5.93 -2.27 -15.21
C LEU A 5 -5.88 -0.77 -15.00
N VAL A 6 -6.01 -0.01 -16.08
CA VAL A 6 -6.05 1.45 -16.04
C VAL A 6 -7.45 1.88 -16.47
N ARG A 7 -8.18 2.57 -15.59
CA ARG A 7 -9.57 2.98 -15.86
C ARG A 7 -9.65 4.19 -16.79
N ASN A 8 -8.76 5.16 -16.63
CA ASN A 8 -8.72 6.40 -17.39
C ASN A 8 -7.36 6.60 -18.07
N ALA A 9 -7.36 7.10 -19.31
CA ALA A 9 -6.12 7.37 -20.04
C ALA A 9 -5.23 8.40 -19.33
N GLU A 10 -5.84 9.34 -18.60
CA GLU A 10 -5.15 10.34 -17.78
C GLU A 10 -4.21 9.72 -16.75
N ALA A 11 -4.55 8.58 -16.14
CA ALA A 11 -3.64 7.92 -15.20
C ALA A 11 -2.29 7.53 -15.83
N LEU A 12 -2.26 7.18 -17.12
CA LEU A 12 -1.00 6.93 -17.82
C LEU A 12 -0.17 8.21 -17.98
N GLU A 13 -0.79 9.37 -18.13
CA GLU A 13 -0.07 10.64 -18.19
C GLU A 13 0.46 11.03 -16.80
N LEU A 14 -0.39 10.96 -15.78
CA LEU A 14 -0.04 11.36 -14.43
C LEU A 14 1.04 10.44 -13.82
N MET A 15 1.02 9.14 -14.11
CA MET A 15 1.96 8.16 -13.52
C MET A 15 3.42 8.42 -13.91
N GLU A 16 3.66 9.08 -15.05
CA GLU A 16 4.99 9.51 -15.47
C GLU A 16 5.50 10.63 -14.55
N LYS A 17 4.60 11.54 -14.15
CA LYS A 17 4.88 12.72 -13.34
C LYS A 17 5.06 12.41 -11.86
N ALA A 18 4.52 11.28 -11.39
CA ALA A 18 4.65 10.87 -10.00
C ALA A 18 6.12 10.82 -9.54
N ASP A 19 6.38 11.47 -8.40
CA ASP A 19 7.69 11.50 -7.75
C ASP A 19 7.66 10.85 -6.36
N THR A 20 6.47 10.65 -5.81
CA THR A 20 6.25 10.12 -4.46
C THR A 20 5.19 9.04 -4.51
N LEU A 21 5.50 7.87 -3.97
CA LEU A 21 4.54 6.78 -3.75
C LEU A 21 4.21 6.70 -2.25
N VAL A 22 2.97 7.01 -1.90
CA VAL A 22 2.40 6.68 -0.59
C VAL A 22 1.86 5.27 -0.66
N VAL A 23 2.22 4.42 0.29
CA VAL A 23 1.81 3.01 0.31
C VAL A 23 1.21 2.66 1.65
N ASP A 24 -0.01 2.11 1.66
CA ASP A 24 -0.57 1.54 2.88
C ASP A 24 0.23 0.30 3.30
N LYS A 25 0.33 0.04 4.61
CA LYS A 25 1.02 -1.14 5.11
C LYS A 25 0.19 -2.40 4.96
N THR A 26 -1.00 -2.44 5.56
CA THR A 26 -1.77 -3.68 5.76
C THR A 26 -2.41 -4.09 4.45
N GLY A 27 -2.20 -5.32 3.99
CA GLY A 27 -2.80 -5.86 2.75
C GLY A 27 -2.26 -5.29 1.44
N THR A 28 -1.56 -4.16 1.50
CA THR A 28 -0.78 -3.62 0.38
C THR A 28 0.68 -4.11 0.42
N LEU A 29 1.47 -3.74 1.43
CA LEU A 29 2.84 -4.25 1.63
C LEU A 29 2.85 -5.66 2.24
N THR A 30 1.86 -5.98 3.06
CA THR A 30 1.71 -7.26 3.75
C THR A 30 0.60 -8.11 3.13
N GLU A 31 0.51 -9.38 3.54
CA GLU A 31 -0.46 -10.34 2.99
C GLU A 31 -1.89 -10.18 3.53
N CYS A 32 -2.11 -9.27 4.49
CA CYS A 32 -3.36 -9.16 5.25
C CYS A 32 -3.74 -10.46 5.96
N LYS A 33 -2.73 -11.22 6.39
CA LYS A 33 -2.88 -12.53 7.03
C LYS A 33 -2.01 -12.57 8.28
N PRO A 34 -2.39 -11.85 9.35
CA PRO A 34 -1.65 -11.87 10.61
C PRO A 34 -1.57 -13.30 11.14
N ARG A 35 -0.38 -13.71 11.60
CA ARG A 35 -0.14 -15.01 12.20
C ARG A 35 0.52 -14.87 13.56
N LEU A 36 0.15 -15.75 14.49
CA LEU A 36 0.83 -15.89 15.78
C LEU A 36 2.29 -16.27 15.54
N THR A 37 3.23 -15.42 15.99
CA THR A 37 4.67 -15.64 15.80
C THR A 37 5.36 -16.06 17.08
N THR A 38 5.00 -15.45 18.22
CA THR A 38 5.73 -15.65 19.47
C THR A 38 4.79 -15.55 20.66
N VAL A 39 4.97 -16.44 21.62
CA VAL A 39 4.35 -16.37 22.94
C VAL A 39 5.48 -16.36 23.97
N VAL A 40 5.50 -15.36 24.83
CA VAL A 40 6.49 -15.24 25.91
C VAL A 40 5.74 -15.26 27.22
N THR A 41 6.18 -16.08 28.17
CA THR A 41 5.60 -16.11 29.52
C THR A 41 6.60 -15.57 30.55
N ILE A 42 6.05 -15.02 31.62
CA ILE A 42 6.79 -14.67 32.85
C ILE A 42 6.06 -15.28 34.05
N GLY A 43 6.78 -15.53 35.14
CA GLY A 43 6.16 -16.01 36.39
C GLY A 43 5.65 -17.45 36.37
N GLY A 44 6.24 -18.34 35.55
CA GLY A 44 5.99 -19.79 35.61
C GLY A 44 4.72 -20.28 34.92
N THR A 45 3.95 -19.41 34.26
CA THR A 45 2.83 -19.85 33.42
C THR A 45 3.37 -20.58 32.18
N ALA A 46 2.83 -21.75 31.88
CA ALA A 46 3.19 -22.49 30.67
C ALA A 46 2.71 -21.74 29.42
N GLU A 47 3.51 -21.77 28.35
CA GLU A 47 3.22 -21.05 27.10
C GLU A 47 1.84 -21.38 26.54
N ASN A 48 1.50 -22.67 26.47
CA ASN A 48 0.21 -23.12 25.98
C ASN A 48 -0.97 -22.73 26.89
N GLU A 49 -0.75 -22.62 28.20
CA GLU A 49 -1.80 -22.15 29.11
C GLU A 49 -2.04 -20.65 28.94
N LEU A 50 -0.97 -19.85 28.82
CA LEU A 50 -1.11 -18.42 28.51
C LEU A 50 -1.87 -18.24 27.20
N LEU A 51 -1.44 -18.90 26.13
CA LEU A 51 -2.08 -18.80 24.82
C LEU A 51 -3.54 -19.26 24.85
N ARG A 52 -3.85 -20.35 25.55
CA ARG A 52 -5.23 -20.84 25.70
C ARG A 52 -6.12 -19.79 26.38
N LEU A 53 -5.64 -19.14 27.44
CA LEU A 53 -6.39 -18.09 28.13
C LEU A 53 -6.62 -16.86 27.24
N VAL A 54 -5.57 -16.40 26.56
CA VAL A 54 -5.62 -15.26 25.64
C VAL A 54 -6.57 -15.55 24.48
N ALA A 55 -6.40 -16.67 23.78
CA ALA A 55 -7.24 -17.05 22.65
C ALA A 55 -8.71 -17.28 23.06
N SER A 56 -8.95 -17.79 24.27
CA SER A 56 -10.32 -17.90 24.78
C SER A 56 -10.97 -16.54 24.92
N LEU A 57 -10.26 -15.55 25.49
CA LEU A 57 -10.74 -14.19 25.65
C LEU A 57 -10.94 -13.49 24.30
N GLU A 58 -9.94 -13.58 23.42
CA GLU A 58 -9.92 -12.95 22.09
C GLU A 58 -10.94 -13.54 21.12
N ARG A 59 -11.51 -14.73 21.39
CA ARG A 59 -12.60 -15.30 20.59
C ARG A 59 -13.84 -14.39 20.51
N ALA A 60 -14.04 -13.53 21.50
CA ALA A 60 -15.15 -12.56 21.53
C ALA A 60 -14.79 -11.21 20.86
N SER A 61 -13.57 -11.04 20.39
CA SER A 61 -13.07 -9.82 19.74
C SER A 61 -13.14 -9.94 18.22
N GLU A 62 -13.57 -8.86 17.55
CA GLU A 62 -13.60 -8.78 16.08
C GLU A 62 -12.28 -8.26 15.49
N HIS A 63 -11.27 -8.03 16.33
CA HIS A 63 -10.00 -7.45 15.88
C HIS A 63 -9.18 -8.46 15.05
N PRO A 64 -8.54 -8.06 13.92
CA PRO A 64 -7.74 -8.98 13.11
C PRO A 64 -6.61 -9.69 13.87
N LEU A 65 -5.98 -9.02 14.85
CA LEU A 65 -5.00 -9.63 15.75
C LEU A 65 -5.62 -10.74 16.63
N ALA A 66 -6.87 -10.58 17.06
CA ALA A 66 -7.59 -11.56 17.87
C ALA A 66 -7.78 -12.85 17.09
N ALA A 67 -8.23 -12.74 15.83
CA ALA A 67 -8.41 -13.87 14.93
C ALA A 67 -7.11 -14.67 14.75
N ALA A 68 -5.97 -13.98 14.55
CA ALA A 68 -4.66 -14.62 14.40
C ALA A 68 -4.21 -15.38 15.66
N ILE A 69 -4.53 -14.87 16.85
CA ILE A 69 -4.22 -15.54 18.12
C ILE A 69 -5.10 -16.77 18.31
N VAL A 70 -6.39 -16.67 17.97
CA VAL A 70 -7.35 -17.78 18.02
C VAL A 70 -6.95 -18.89 17.05
N GLU A 71 -6.59 -18.55 15.81
CA GLU A 71 -6.06 -19.49 14.81
C GLU A 71 -4.77 -20.16 15.31
N GLY A 72 -3.83 -19.38 15.84
CA GLY A 72 -2.58 -19.90 16.39
C GLY A 72 -2.77 -20.85 17.59
N ALA A 73 -3.83 -20.68 18.38
CA ALA A 73 -4.20 -21.62 19.44
C ALA A 73 -4.83 -22.90 18.88
N ALA A 74 -5.65 -22.77 17.83
CA ALA A 74 -6.26 -23.91 17.13
C ALA A 74 -5.21 -24.77 16.42
N ASP A 75 -4.21 -24.17 15.77
CA ASP A 75 -3.08 -24.85 15.13
C ASP A 75 -2.25 -25.68 16.12
N ARG A 76 -2.22 -25.25 17.39
CA ARG A 76 -1.58 -25.98 18.49
C ARG A 76 -2.50 -27.00 19.19
N GLY A 77 -3.72 -27.19 18.68
CA GLY A 77 -4.70 -28.13 19.25
C GLY A 77 -5.23 -27.74 20.63
N LEU A 78 -5.19 -26.46 20.99
CA LEU A 78 -5.63 -26.00 22.31
C LEU A 78 -7.16 -25.87 22.37
N SER A 79 -7.78 -26.49 23.37
CA SER A 79 -9.22 -26.34 23.61
C SER A 79 -9.51 -25.03 24.34
N LEU A 80 -10.24 -24.14 23.68
CA LEU A 80 -10.64 -22.84 24.24
C LEU A 80 -11.72 -23.00 25.32
N ALA A 81 -11.69 -22.11 26.31
CA ALA A 81 -12.62 -22.09 27.43
C ALA A 81 -13.73 -21.04 27.25
N ALA A 82 -14.78 -21.16 28.08
CA ALA A 82 -15.81 -20.13 28.15
C ALA A 82 -15.28 -18.85 28.80
N VAL A 83 -15.75 -17.71 28.30
CA VAL A 83 -15.42 -16.37 28.80
C VAL A 83 -16.64 -15.81 29.53
N ALA A 84 -16.42 -15.21 30.69
CA ALA A 84 -17.43 -14.46 31.42
C ALA A 84 -16.97 -13.00 31.59
N GLY A 85 -17.92 -12.05 31.50
CA GLY A 85 -17.65 -10.62 31.73
C GLY A 85 -16.65 -10.02 30.72
N PHE A 86 -16.74 -10.42 29.45
CA PHE A 86 -15.93 -9.81 28.39
C PHE A 86 -16.24 -8.32 28.27
N ALA A 87 -15.19 -7.49 28.28
CA ALA A 87 -15.28 -6.07 27.99
C ALA A 87 -14.13 -5.66 27.06
N SER A 88 -14.44 -4.81 26.10
CA SER A 88 -13.49 -4.24 25.14
C SER A 88 -13.32 -2.75 25.42
N GLU A 89 -12.08 -2.32 25.62
CA GLU A 89 -11.70 -0.91 25.71
C GLU A 89 -11.07 -0.50 24.37
N THR A 90 -11.83 0.24 23.56
CA THR A 90 -11.40 0.70 22.24
C THR A 90 -10.04 1.39 22.30
N GLY A 91 -9.10 0.92 21.47
CA GLY A 91 -7.73 1.45 21.41
C GLY A 91 -6.82 1.03 22.57
N ARG A 92 -7.28 0.15 23.48
CA ARG A 92 -6.49 -0.33 24.63
C ARG A 92 -6.36 -1.84 24.68
N GLY A 93 -7.48 -2.57 24.55
CA GLY A 93 -7.49 -4.03 24.56
C GLY A 93 -8.77 -4.62 25.14
N VAL A 94 -8.70 -5.85 25.63
CA VAL A 94 -9.84 -6.62 26.13
C VAL A 94 -9.56 -7.19 27.52
N VAL A 95 -10.61 -7.31 28.32
CA VAL A 95 -10.57 -7.92 29.66
C VAL A 95 -11.72 -8.90 29.83
N GLY A 96 -11.53 -9.88 30.69
CA GLY A 96 -12.60 -10.83 31.03
C GLY A 96 -12.12 -11.93 31.96
N THR A 97 -13.00 -12.88 32.25
CA THR A 97 -12.70 -14.03 33.11
C THR A 97 -12.73 -15.32 32.31
N VAL A 98 -11.64 -16.10 32.37
CA VAL A 98 -11.50 -17.39 31.70
C VAL A 98 -11.10 -18.44 32.73
N ASN A 99 -11.89 -19.51 32.88
CA ASN A 99 -11.68 -20.54 33.93
C ASN A 99 -11.49 -19.95 35.34
N GLY A 100 -12.25 -18.91 35.68
CA GLY A 100 -12.16 -18.24 36.99
C GLY A 100 -10.93 -17.33 37.18
N LYS A 101 -10.05 -17.20 36.18
CA LYS A 101 -8.91 -16.27 36.19
C LYS A 101 -9.30 -14.96 35.50
N GLN A 102 -8.98 -13.82 36.10
CA GLN A 102 -9.12 -12.53 35.42
C GLN A 102 -7.97 -12.39 34.41
N VAL A 103 -8.30 -12.18 33.14
CA VAL A 103 -7.34 -12.07 32.04
C VAL A 103 -7.52 -10.70 31.39
N ALA A 104 -6.41 -10.01 31.17
CA ALA A 104 -6.35 -8.76 30.42
C ALA A 104 -5.34 -8.89 29.29
N VAL A 105 -5.72 -8.47 28.08
CA VAL A 105 -4.89 -8.51 26.87
C VAL A 105 -4.94 -7.15 26.21
N GLY A 106 -3.81 -6.47 26.08
CA GLY A 106 -3.80 -5.13 25.51
C GLY A 106 -2.45 -4.42 25.50
N ASN A 107 -2.51 -3.11 25.27
CA ASN A 107 -1.34 -2.24 25.24
C ASN A 107 -0.98 -1.65 26.62
N GLN A 108 -0.01 -0.76 26.66
CA GLN A 108 0.47 -0.15 27.90
C GLN A 108 -0.59 0.72 28.59
N ALA A 109 -1.51 1.32 27.82
CA ALA A 109 -2.59 2.11 28.38
C ALA A 109 -3.59 1.24 29.16
N LEU A 110 -3.87 0.01 28.70
CA LEU A 110 -4.69 -0.94 29.46
C LEU A 110 -4.00 -1.38 30.76
N PHE A 111 -2.69 -1.65 30.72
CA PHE A 111 -1.94 -2.02 31.92
C PHE A 111 -1.95 -0.89 32.95
N ALA A 112 -1.75 0.34 32.49
CA ALA A 112 -1.81 1.52 33.34
C ALA A 112 -3.20 1.74 33.96
N SER A 113 -4.29 1.54 33.20
CA SER A 113 -5.66 1.70 33.72
C SER A 113 -6.01 0.65 34.78
N LEU A 114 -5.41 -0.54 34.69
CA LEU A 114 -5.59 -1.63 35.65
C LEU A 114 -4.59 -1.59 36.82
N GLY A 115 -3.67 -0.63 36.85
CA GLY A 115 -2.63 -0.53 37.89
C GLY A 115 -1.60 -1.67 37.87
N ILE A 116 -1.39 -2.29 36.71
CA ILE A 116 -0.47 -3.44 36.53
C ILE A 116 0.88 -2.93 36.04
N ASP A 117 1.96 -3.29 36.72
CA ASP A 117 3.33 -2.93 36.31
C ASP A 117 3.77 -3.74 35.06
N PRO A 118 3.98 -3.09 33.89
CA PRO A 118 4.40 -3.77 32.68
C PRO A 118 5.93 -3.93 32.57
N THR A 119 6.73 -3.44 33.52
CA THR A 119 8.18 -3.27 33.39
C THR A 119 8.91 -4.56 32.99
N ALA A 120 8.51 -5.70 33.57
CA ALA A 120 9.09 -7.02 33.26
C ALA A 120 8.84 -7.47 31.80
N LEU A 121 7.83 -6.91 31.14
CA LEU A 121 7.42 -7.23 29.77
C LEU A 121 7.88 -6.17 28.77
N SER A 122 7.98 -4.90 29.18
CA SER A 122 8.26 -3.76 28.31
C SER A 122 9.50 -3.97 27.43
N GLN A 123 10.63 -4.38 28.02
CA GLN A 123 11.88 -4.55 27.27
C GLN A 123 11.75 -5.62 26.17
N ARG A 124 11.06 -6.73 26.45
CA ARG A 124 10.86 -7.82 25.49
C ARG A 124 9.81 -7.45 24.44
N ALA A 125 8.76 -6.73 24.84
CA ALA A 125 7.76 -6.21 23.93
C ALA A 125 8.39 -5.25 22.91
N ASP A 126 9.26 -4.35 23.36
CA ASP A 126 9.93 -3.39 22.50
C ASP A 126 10.96 -4.04 21.57
N ALA A 127 11.56 -5.17 21.96
CA ALA A 127 12.40 -5.96 21.06
C ALA A 127 11.57 -6.56 19.92
N LEU A 128 10.45 -7.21 20.23
CA LEU A 128 9.56 -7.80 19.23
C LEU A 128 8.90 -6.75 18.32
N ARG A 129 8.52 -5.57 18.86
CA ARG A 129 8.03 -4.45 18.04
C ARG A 129 9.10 -3.92 17.09
N ARG A 130 10.36 -3.89 17.50
CA ARG A 130 11.50 -3.51 16.64
C ARG A 130 11.78 -4.52 15.51
N GLU A 131 11.24 -5.73 15.61
CA GLU A 131 11.21 -6.73 14.55
C GLU A 131 9.97 -6.60 13.65
N GLY A 132 9.12 -5.59 13.86
CA GLY A 132 7.91 -5.36 13.06
C GLY A 132 6.71 -6.19 13.51
N GLN A 133 6.74 -6.78 14.71
CA GLN A 133 5.63 -7.57 15.24
C GLN A 133 4.63 -6.69 16.00
N GLY A 134 3.34 -7.00 15.88
CA GLY A 134 2.28 -6.48 16.74
C GLY A 134 2.28 -7.23 18.06
N VAL A 135 2.52 -6.52 19.16
CA VAL A 135 2.70 -7.13 20.49
C VAL A 135 1.60 -6.69 21.44
N VAL A 136 0.87 -7.66 21.98
CA VAL A 136 -0.07 -7.48 23.08
C VAL A 136 0.52 -8.02 24.37
N MET A 137 0.33 -7.26 25.45
CA MET A 137 0.72 -7.67 26.80
C MET A 137 -0.44 -8.40 27.46
N VAL A 138 -0.10 -9.41 28.28
CA VAL A 138 -1.07 -10.27 28.94
C VAL A 138 -0.87 -10.22 30.44
N ALA A 139 -1.95 -10.00 31.17
CA ALA A 139 -1.98 -10.09 32.62
C ALA A 139 -3.00 -11.12 33.08
N ILE A 140 -2.67 -11.82 34.17
CA ILE A 140 -3.54 -12.80 34.83
C ILE A 140 -3.64 -12.40 36.30
N ASN A 141 -4.87 -12.25 36.80
CA ASN A 141 -5.18 -11.87 38.19
C ASN A 141 -4.43 -10.62 38.66
N GLY A 142 -4.35 -9.59 37.81
CA GLY A 142 -3.67 -8.33 38.11
C GLY A 142 -2.14 -8.37 38.04
N ILE A 143 -1.55 -9.48 37.60
CA ILE A 143 -0.09 -9.65 37.50
C ILE A 143 0.28 -9.84 36.03
N ALA A 144 1.33 -9.15 35.58
CA ALA A 144 1.90 -9.35 34.25
C ALA A 144 2.31 -10.82 34.07
N ALA A 145 1.78 -11.49 33.03
CA ALA A 145 1.92 -12.93 32.82
C ALA A 145 2.68 -13.28 31.54
N GLY A 146 2.69 -12.39 30.55
CA GLY A 146 3.42 -12.62 29.31
C GLY A 146 3.09 -11.67 28.17
N LEU A 147 3.57 -12.01 26.98
CA LEU A 147 3.36 -11.32 25.72
C LEU A 147 2.89 -12.30 24.67
N VAL A 148 2.02 -11.83 23.80
CA VAL A 148 1.69 -12.52 22.55
C VAL A 148 2.04 -11.58 21.40
N ALA A 149 2.79 -12.10 20.44
CA ALA A 149 3.18 -11.36 19.25
C ALA A 149 2.58 -12.00 18.01
N VAL A 150 2.13 -11.13 17.12
CA VAL A 150 1.49 -11.46 15.86
C VAL A 150 2.17 -10.65 14.78
N ALA A 151 2.49 -11.25 13.64
CA ALA A 151 3.04 -10.52 12.51
C ALA A 151 2.23 -10.81 11.25
N ASP A 152 2.00 -9.77 10.45
CA ASP A 152 1.48 -9.91 9.11
C ASP A 152 2.68 -9.97 8.15
N PRO A 153 2.93 -11.10 7.47
CA PRO A 153 4.10 -11.25 6.64
C PRO A 153 4.09 -10.24 5.48
N VAL A 154 5.26 -9.69 5.21
CA VAL A 154 5.50 -8.84 4.05
C VAL A 154 5.44 -9.68 2.78
N LYS A 155 4.79 -9.20 1.73
CA LYS A 155 4.72 -9.89 0.43
C LYS A 155 6.13 -10.11 -0.14
N GLN A 156 6.39 -11.30 -0.67
CA GLN A 156 7.70 -11.71 -1.20
C GLN A 156 8.29 -10.70 -2.20
N ASN A 157 7.46 -10.13 -3.08
CA ASN A 157 7.90 -9.21 -4.13
C ASN A 157 7.95 -7.73 -3.69
N ALA A 158 7.54 -7.40 -2.46
CA ALA A 158 7.45 -6.01 -2.01
C ALA A 158 8.80 -5.32 -2.06
N ARG A 159 9.84 -5.94 -1.47
CA ARG A 159 11.20 -5.37 -1.43
C ARG A 159 11.75 -5.07 -2.82
N GLU A 160 11.63 -6.02 -3.75
CA GLU A 160 12.13 -5.85 -5.12
C GLU A 160 11.37 -4.74 -5.86
N ALA A 161 10.05 -4.67 -5.69
CA ALA A 161 9.23 -3.64 -6.33
C ALA A 161 9.57 -2.24 -5.80
N LEU A 162 9.74 -2.08 -4.48
CA LEU A 162 10.12 -0.81 -3.86
C LEU A 162 11.53 -0.38 -4.28
N ALA A 163 12.49 -1.32 -4.34
CA ALA A 163 13.84 -1.04 -4.83
C ALA A 163 13.82 -0.55 -6.29
N ALA A 164 13.07 -1.21 -7.17
CA ALA A 164 12.93 -0.78 -8.56
C ALA A 164 12.28 0.61 -8.70
N LEU A 165 11.34 0.96 -7.81
CA LEU A 165 10.75 2.30 -7.76
C LEU A 165 11.74 3.36 -7.27
N HIS A 166 12.56 3.03 -6.27
CA HIS A 166 13.65 3.88 -5.81
C HIS A 166 14.67 4.16 -6.93
N ASP A 167 15.07 3.12 -7.67
CA ASP A 167 15.96 3.28 -8.84
C ASP A 167 15.34 4.17 -9.92
N ASP A 168 14.01 4.20 -10.00
CA ASP A 168 13.23 5.08 -10.87
C ASP A 168 13.05 6.52 -10.34
N GLY A 169 13.69 6.84 -9.21
CA GLY A 169 13.69 8.14 -8.54
C GLY A 169 12.42 8.44 -7.76
N ILE A 170 11.64 7.43 -7.39
CA ILE A 170 10.44 7.60 -6.56
C ILE A 170 10.82 7.60 -5.09
N ARG A 171 10.33 8.60 -4.36
CA ARG A 171 10.32 8.61 -2.89
C ARG A 171 9.19 7.73 -2.37
N ILE A 172 9.45 6.85 -1.42
CA ILE A 172 8.45 5.93 -0.87
C ILE A 172 8.11 6.34 0.56
N VAL A 173 6.81 6.56 0.81
CA VAL A 173 6.26 6.94 2.11
C VAL A 173 5.28 5.86 2.55
N MET A 174 5.54 5.21 3.67
CA MET A 174 4.58 4.26 4.25
C MET A 174 3.57 5.00 5.12
N LEU A 175 2.28 4.71 4.91
CA LEU A 175 1.17 5.20 5.70
C LEU A 175 0.55 4.04 6.48
N THR A 176 0.42 4.15 7.80
CA THR A 176 -0.14 3.07 8.61
C THR A 176 -0.75 3.57 9.92
N GLY A 177 -1.74 2.82 10.42
CA GLY A 177 -2.29 3.00 11.77
C GLY A 177 -1.48 2.27 12.86
N ASP A 178 -0.49 1.47 12.49
CA ASP A 178 0.38 0.78 13.45
C ASP A 178 1.24 1.77 14.26
N SER A 179 1.74 1.30 15.41
CA SER A 179 2.67 2.06 16.23
C SER A 179 3.94 2.45 15.47
N ARG A 180 4.51 3.61 15.79
CA ARG A 180 5.72 4.11 15.14
C ARG A 180 6.87 3.10 15.15
N THR A 181 7.08 2.41 16.26
CA THR A 181 8.15 1.41 16.41
C THR A 181 8.02 0.24 15.42
N THR A 182 6.81 -0.29 15.26
CA THR A 182 6.51 -1.38 14.32
C THR A 182 6.66 -0.90 12.88
N ALA A 183 6.13 0.29 12.58
CA ALA A 183 6.18 0.88 11.26
C ALA A 183 7.64 1.15 10.82
N ASP A 184 8.47 1.75 11.69
CA ASP A 184 9.88 1.99 11.40
C ASP A 184 10.68 0.68 11.19
N ALA A 185 10.29 -0.41 11.86
CA ALA A 185 10.91 -1.71 11.65
C ALA A 185 10.62 -2.28 10.25
N VAL A 186 9.35 -2.24 9.82
CA VAL A 186 8.93 -2.66 8.48
C VAL A 186 9.58 -1.77 7.42
N ALA A 187 9.63 -0.46 7.64
CA ALA A 187 10.27 0.50 6.75
C ALA A 187 11.77 0.19 6.57
N ARG A 188 12.51 -0.08 7.65
CA ARG A 188 13.92 -0.50 7.56
C ARG A 188 14.09 -1.81 6.80
N GLN A 189 13.19 -2.77 7.00
CA GLN A 189 13.25 -4.05 6.28
C GLN A 189 12.99 -3.86 4.78
N LEU A 190 12.15 -2.92 4.39
CA LEU A 190 11.75 -2.68 3.01
C LEU A 190 12.54 -1.58 2.29
N GLY A 191 13.35 -0.81 3.02
CA GLY A 191 14.10 0.32 2.49
C GLY A 191 13.20 1.52 2.15
N ILE A 192 12.20 1.82 2.99
CA ILE A 192 11.25 2.93 2.80
C ILE A 192 11.84 4.24 3.35
N ASP A 193 11.65 5.36 2.65
CA ASP A 193 12.24 6.65 3.00
C ASP A 193 11.59 7.31 4.22
N ASP A 194 10.25 7.35 4.25
CA ASP A 194 9.50 7.97 5.35
C ASP A 194 8.34 7.11 5.85
N VAL A 195 7.97 7.36 7.11
CA VAL A 195 6.90 6.66 7.80
C VAL A 195 5.95 7.66 8.44
N LEU A 196 4.68 7.55 8.06
CA LEU A 196 3.55 8.20 8.71
C LEU A 196 2.77 7.11 9.46
N ALA A 197 3.13 6.92 10.73
CA ALA A 197 2.55 5.92 11.62
C ALA A 197 1.42 6.50 12.49
N GLU A 198 0.64 5.62 13.11
CA GLU A 198 -0.47 5.97 14.02
C GLU A 198 -1.52 6.87 13.36
N VAL A 199 -1.66 6.79 12.02
CA VAL A 199 -2.60 7.59 11.24
C VAL A 199 -3.97 6.91 11.23
N LEU A 200 -4.99 7.64 11.68
CA LEU A 200 -6.38 7.17 11.65
C LEU A 200 -6.93 7.15 10.20
N PRO A 201 -7.92 6.29 9.88
CA PRO A 201 -8.50 6.20 8.54
C PRO A 201 -8.96 7.55 7.95
N ASP A 202 -9.59 8.40 8.75
CA ASP A 202 -10.06 9.74 8.39
C ASP A 202 -8.92 10.75 8.15
N GLN A 203 -7.73 10.48 8.70
CA GLN A 203 -6.55 11.32 8.55
C GLN A 203 -5.67 10.94 7.35
N LYS A 204 -5.89 9.76 6.74
CA LYS A 204 -5.07 9.30 5.61
C LYS A 204 -5.13 10.23 4.41
N ALA A 205 -6.31 10.74 4.07
CA ALA A 205 -6.46 11.70 2.97
C ALA A 205 -5.74 13.04 3.27
N ALA A 206 -5.81 13.52 4.51
CA ALA A 206 -5.09 14.72 4.93
C ALA A 206 -3.56 14.54 4.83
N ALA A 207 -3.04 13.36 5.18
CA ALA A 207 -1.63 13.04 5.02
C ALA A 207 -1.18 13.10 3.56
N VAL A 208 -1.97 12.55 2.62
CA VAL A 208 -1.71 12.67 1.18
C VAL A 208 -1.73 14.13 0.74
N LYS A 209 -2.74 14.89 1.16
CA LYS A 209 -2.88 16.31 0.83
C LYS A 209 -1.68 17.12 1.31
N ASN A 210 -1.19 16.87 2.53
CA ASN A 210 0.00 17.55 3.06
C ASN A 210 1.25 17.32 2.21
N LEU A 211 1.40 16.15 1.58
CA LEU A 211 2.50 15.89 0.64
C LEU A 211 2.29 16.64 -0.68
N GLN A 212 1.05 16.70 -1.18
CA GLN A 212 0.71 17.48 -2.37
C GLN A 212 0.96 18.99 -2.15
N ASP A 213 0.62 19.51 -0.98
CA ASP A 213 0.87 20.91 -0.59
C ASP A 213 2.37 21.26 -0.51
N GLN A 214 3.24 20.24 -0.37
CA GLN A 214 4.70 20.37 -0.49
C GLN A 214 5.19 20.36 -1.95
N GLY A 215 4.27 20.37 -2.92
CA GLY A 215 4.57 20.31 -4.35
C GLY A 215 4.90 18.91 -4.88
N ARG A 216 4.64 17.84 -4.10
CA ARG A 216 4.88 16.46 -4.53
C ARG A 216 3.79 15.96 -5.46
N PHE A 217 4.18 15.17 -6.46
CA PHE A 217 3.23 14.47 -7.30
C PHE A 217 3.00 13.05 -6.74
N VAL A 218 1.98 12.97 -5.88
CA VAL A 218 1.68 11.76 -5.09
C VAL A 218 0.84 10.74 -5.87
N ALA A 219 1.36 9.51 -5.98
CA ALA A 219 0.58 8.30 -6.20
C ALA A 219 0.32 7.61 -4.86
N MET A 220 -0.88 7.06 -4.63
CA MET A 220 -1.18 6.28 -3.42
C MET A 220 -1.57 4.85 -3.79
N ALA A 221 -1.02 3.87 -3.08
CA ALA A 221 -1.41 2.46 -3.17
C ALA A 221 -2.09 1.99 -1.88
N GLY A 222 -3.22 1.29 -2.00
CA GLY A 222 -4.03 0.80 -0.89
C GLY A 222 -5.00 -0.31 -1.31
N ASP A 223 -5.60 -1.01 -0.35
CA ASP A 223 -6.51 -2.13 -0.58
C ASP A 223 -7.84 -2.01 0.19
N GLY A 224 -7.91 -1.17 1.21
CA GLY A 224 -9.04 -1.10 2.12
C GLY A 224 -10.07 -0.01 1.81
N ILE A 225 -11.26 -0.16 2.41
CA ILE A 225 -12.29 0.90 2.51
C ILE A 225 -11.70 2.15 3.17
N ASN A 226 -10.82 1.94 4.16
CA ASN A 226 -10.12 3.00 4.88
C ASN A 226 -9.18 3.82 3.99
N ASP A 227 -8.76 3.27 2.85
CA ASP A 227 -7.82 3.93 1.95
C ASP A 227 -8.53 4.68 0.82
N ALA A 228 -9.80 4.37 0.56
CA ALA A 228 -10.56 4.96 -0.54
C ALA A 228 -10.53 6.50 -0.56
N PRO A 229 -10.70 7.21 0.57
CA PRO A 229 -10.58 8.68 0.58
C PRO A 229 -9.18 9.17 0.21
N ALA A 230 -8.14 8.44 0.62
CA ALA A 230 -6.75 8.81 0.36
C ALA A 230 -6.32 8.46 -1.08
N LEU A 231 -6.82 7.35 -1.63
CA LEU A 231 -6.71 6.98 -3.04
C LEU A 231 -7.34 8.02 -3.96
N ALA A 232 -8.51 8.55 -3.58
CA ALA A 232 -9.21 9.60 -4.32
C ALA A 232 -8.52 10.98 -4.19
N GLN A 233 -7.88 11.27 -3.05
CA GLN A 233 -7.13 12.51 -2.82
C GLN A 233 -5.80 12.54 -3.59
N ALA A 234 -5.15 11.39 -3.78
CA ALA A 234 -3.90 11.29 -4.53
C ALA A 234 -4.10 11.72 -6.00
N HIS A 235 -3.03 12.19 -6.65
CA HIS A 235 -3.09 12.43 -8.09
C HIS A 235 -3.38 11.13 -8.86
N ILE A 236 -2.95 10.00 -8.29
CA ILE A 236 -3.19 8.67 -8.83
C ILE A 236 -3.44 7.70 -7.68
N GLY A 237 -4.69 7.25 -7.55
CA GLY A 237 -5.03 6.10 -6.71
C GLY A 237 -4.70 4.78 -7.42
N ILE A 238 -4.03 3.88 -6.71
CA ILE A 238 -3.68 2.53 -7.13
C ILE A 238 -4.30 1.53 -6.15
N ALA A 239 -5.35 0.84 -6.56
CA ALA A 239 -5.99 -0.16 -5.73
C ALA A 239 -5.38 -1.55 -5.92
N MET A 240 -5.27 -2.31 -4.85
CA MET A 240 -5.02 -3.74 -4.92
C MET A 240 -6.29 -4.47 -5.38
N GLY A 241 -6.18 -5.35 -6.37
CA GLY A 241 -7.31 -6.14 -6.88
C GLY A 241 -7.81 -7.23 -5.91
N THR A 242 -7.05 -7.47 -4.84
CA THR A 242 -7.47 -8.28 -3.68
C THR A 242 -8.19 -7.44 -2.62
N GLY A 243 -8.24 -6.12 -2.81
CA GLY A 243 -8.87 -5.17 -1.91
C GLY A 243 -10.38 -5.07 -2.12
N THR A 244 -10.99 -4.15 -1.37
CA THR A 244 -12.44 -3.93 -1.42
C THR A 244 -12.91 -3.26 -2.71
N ASP A 245 -14.16 -3.51 -3.10
CA ASP A 245 -14.75 -2.92 -4.31
C ASP A 245 -14.71 -1.38 -4.29
N ILE A 246 -14.93 -0.79 -3.11
CA ILE A 246 -14.87 0.67 -2.91
C ILE A 246 -13.47 1.22 -3.23
N ALA A 247 -12.41 0.53 -2.79
CA ALA A 247 -11.04 0.91 -3.12
C ALA A 247 -10.78 0.79 -4.63
N MET A 248 -11.24 -0.29 -5.26
CA MET A 248 -11.11 -0.50 -6.70
C MET A 248 -11.86 0.54 -7.54
N GLU A 249 -13.02 1.02 -7.07
CA GLU A 249 -13.79 2.08 -7.72
C GLU A 249 -13.17 3.46 -7.56
N SER A 250 -12.53 3.72 -6.41
CA SER A 250 -11.90 5.01 -6.11
C SER A 250 -10.54 5.19 -6.78
N ALA A 251 -9.93 4.10 -7.26
CA ALA A 251 -8.60 4.13 -7.86
C ALA A 251 -8.61 4.21 -9.39
N ALA A 252 -7.70 5.00 -9.93
CA ALA A 252 -7.49 5.14 -11.36
C ALA A 252 -6.76 3.93 -11.98
N VAL A 253 -5.96 3.24 -11.18
CA VAL A 253 -5.24 2.01 -11.54
C VAL A 253 -5.60 0.90 -10.57
N THR A 254 -5.79 -0.32 -11.07
CA THR A 254 -6.03 -1.51 -10.24
C THR A 254 -5.02 -2.61 -10.57
N LEU A 255 -4.38 -3.16 -9.54
CA LEU A 255 -3.41 -4.26 -9.65
C LEU A 255 -4.12 -5.59 -9.43
N VAL A 256 -4.50 -6.27 -10.51
CA VAL A 256 -5.41 -7.43 -10.50
C VAL A 256 -5.00 -8.54 -9.51
N LYS A 257 -3.69 -8.77 -9.36
CA LYS A 257 -3.15 -9.83 -8.48
C LYS A 257 -2.66 -9.32 -7.12
N GLY A 258 -2.84 -8.04 -6.82
CA GLY A 258 -2.28 -7.41 -5.61
C GLY A 258 -0.74 -7.48 -5.55
N ASP A 259 -0.09 -7.54 -6.71
CA ASP A 259 1.38 -7.59 -6.85
C ASP A 259 1.93 -6.17 -7.06
N LEU A 260 2.80 -5.73 -6.15
CA LEU A 260 3.45 -4.40 -6.17
C LEU A 260 4.33 -4.19 -7.40
N GLN A 261 4.82 -5.26 -8.05
CA GLN A 261 5.49 -5.15 -9.34
C GLN A 261 4.59 -4.54 -10.42
N GLY A 262 3.27 -4.60 -10.25
CA GLY A 262 2.31 -3.90 -11.09
C GLY A 262 2.49 -2.39 -11.09
N ILE A 263 2.93 -1.78 -9.98
CA ILE A 263 3.23 -0.33 -9.90
C ILE A 263 4.44 0.01 -10.77
N VAL A 264 5.51 -0.79 -10.68
CA VAL A 264 6.72 -0.65 -11.53
C VAL A 264 6.34 -0.75 -13.01
N ARG A 265 5.60 -1.78 -13.38
CA ARG A 265 5.12 -1.97 -14.77
C ARG A 265 4.23 -0.82 -15.23
N SER A 266 3.35 -0.32 -14.37
CA SER A 266 2.49 0.83 -14.66
C SER A 266 3.31 2.08 -14.97
N ARG A 267 4.34 2.37 -14.16
CA ARG A 267 5.24 3.51 -14.38
C ARG A 267 6.05 3.38 -15.68
N ARG A 268 6.59 2.19 -15.97
CA ARG A 268 7.30 1.90 -17.22
C ARG A 268 6.39 2.06 -18.43
N LEU A 269 5.17 1.52 -18.36
CA LEU A 269 4.15 1.66 -19.40
C LEU A 269 3.80 3.13 -19.64
N SER A 270 3.58 3.88 -18.56
CA SER A 270 3.28 5.31 -18.61
C SER A 270 4.41 6.09 -19.32
N ARG A 271 5.67 5.94 -18.88
CA ARG A 271 6.83 6.59 -19.54
C ARG A 271 6.97 6.20 -21.01
N ALA A 272 6.75 4.94 -21.36
CA ALA A 272 6.82 4.47 -22.74
C ALA A 272 5.67 5.06 -23.59
N THR A 273 4.47 5.13 -23.04
CA THR A 273 3.28 5.71 -23.68
C THR A 273 3.47 7.20 -23.92
N MET A 274 3.89 7.96 -22.91
CA MET A 274 4.11 9.39 -23.03
C MET A 274 5.24 9.72 -23.99
N ARG A 275 6.30 8.92 -24.03
CA ARG A 275 7.34 9.03 -25.07
C ARG A 275 6.78 8.81 -26.47
N ASN A 276 5.92 7.81 -26.65
CA ASN A 276 5.26 7.54 -27.92
C ASN A 276 4.35 8.69 -28.35
N ILE A 277 3.55 9.24 -27.42
CA ILE A 277 2.68 10.41 -27.65
C ILE A 277 3.52 11.62 -28.08
N ARG A 278 4.59 11.95 -27.36
CA ARG A 278 5.49 13.07 -27.71
C ARG A 278 6.10 12.89 -29.11
N GLN A 279 6.47 11.67 -29.49
CA GLN A 279 6.95 11.36 -30.85
C GLN A 279 5.86 11.54 -31.91
N ASN A 280 4.65 11.04 -31.65
CA ASN A 280 3.53 11.15 -32.59
C ASN A 280 3.13 12.62 -32.82
N LEU A 281 3.09 13.41 -31.74
CA LEU A 281 2.86 14.85 -31.83
C LEU A 281 3.98 15.54 -32.61
N PHE A 282 5.25 15.19 -32.35
CA PHE A 282 6.37 15.71 -33.11
C PHE A 282 6.22 15.45 -34.61
N PHE A 283 5.93 14.20 -35.01
CA PHE A 283 5.71 13.88 -36.43
C PHE A 283 4.54 14.68 -37.00
N ALA A 284 3.39 14.71 -36.31
CA ALA A 284 2.22 15.45 -36.75
C ALA A 284 2.51 16.95 -36.95
N PHE A 285 3.26 17.57 -36.03
CA PHE A 285 3.64 18.97 -36.14
C PHE A 285 4.67 19.23 -37.23
N VAL A 286 5.65 18.35 -37.46
CA VAL A 286 6.64 18.52 -38.53
C VAL A 286 5.97 18.56 -39.90
N PHE A 287 5.03 17.66 -40.18
CA PHE A 287 4.29 17.67 -41.44
C PHE A 287 3.51 18.99 -41.63
N ASN A 288 2.83 19.46 -40.59
CA ASN A 288 2.08 20.72 -40.64
C ASN A 288 3.00 21.95 -40.76
N ALA A 289 4.10 21.98 -40.01
CA ALA A 289 5.08 23.05 -40.03
C ALA A 289 5.77 23.19 -41.39
N LEU A 290 5.94 22.09 -42.14
CA LEU A 290 6.41 22.12 -43.53
C LEU A 290 5.31 22.52 -44.50
N ALA A 291 4.09 22.02 -44.32
CA ALA A 291 2.98 22.29 -45.24
C ALA A 291 2.51 23.75 -45.23
N VAL A 292 2.48 24.41 -44.06
CA VAL A 292 1.97 25.79 -43.92
C VAL A 292 2.79 26.82 -44.71
N PRO A 293 4.14 26.88 -44.61
CA PRO A 293 4.95 27.79 -45.42
C PRO A 293 4.84 27.52 -46.93
N ILE A 294 4.71 26.24 -47.32
CA ILE A 294 4.52 25.86 -48.73
C ILE A 294 3.17 26.36 -49.23
N ALA A 295 2.10 26.21 -48.44
CA ALA A 295 0.77 26.75 -48.76
C ALA A 295 0.74 28.27 -48.80
N ALA A 296 1.50 28.93 -47.91
CA ALA A 296 1.65 30.38 -47.87
C ALA A 296 2.48 30.95 -49.04
N GLY A 297 3.05 30.10 -49.89
CA GLY A 297 3.74 30.52 -51.11
C GLY A 297 5.22 30.84 -50.92
N VAL A 298 5.88 30.39 -49.84
CA VAL A 298 7.33 30.60 -49.64
C VAL A 298 8.15 30.02 -50.80
N LEU A 299 7.72 28.90 -51.38
CA LEU A 299 8.37 28.26 -52.53
C LEU A 299 7.90 28.82 -53.89
N TYR A 300 6.85 29.63 -53.91
CA TYR A 300 6.25 30.15 -55.14
C TYR A 300 7.21 30.98 -56.00
N PRO A 301 8.04 31.89 -55.46
CA PRO A 301 8.96 32.69 -56.28
C PRO A 301 10.03 31.87 -57.01
N PHE A 302 10.39 30.69 -56.48
CA PHE A 302 11.48 29.87 -57.02
C PHE A 302 10.99 28.70 -57.87
N THR A 303 9.80 28.19 -57.58
CA THR A 303 9.30 26.94 -58.20
C THR A 303 7.95 27.10 -58.87
N GLY A 304 7.24 28.23 -58.67
CA GLY A 304 5.87 28.43 -59.13
C GLY A 304 4.83 27.52 -58.47
N LEU A 305 5.24 26.71 -57.48
CA LEU A 305 4.40 25.72 -56.83
C LEU A 305 3.67 26.35 -55.63
N LEU A 306 2.35 26.22 -55.64
CA LEU A 306 1.49 26.34 -54.46
C LEU A 306 1.11 24.93 -54.00
N LEU A 307 0.77 24.79 -52.72
CA LEU A 307 0.39 23.49 -52.16
C LEU A 307 -0.83 22.92 -52.89
N ASN A 308 -0.63 21.89 -53.73
CA ASN A 308 -1.71 21.18 -54.41
C ASN A 308 -2.42 20.23 -53.44
N PRO A 309 -3.76 20.13 -53.46
CA PRO A 309 -4.53 19.14 -52.69
C PRO A 309 -3.96 17.70 -52.73
N MET A 310 -3.38 17.27 -53.85
CA MET A 310 -2.73 15.95 -53.95
C MET A 310 -1.51 15.81 -53.03
N ILE A 311 -0.65 16.83 -52.96
CA ILE A 311 0.55 16.83 -52.10
C ILE A 311 0.13 16.90 -50.63
N ALA A 312 -0.88 17.71 -50.32
CA ALA A 312 -1.46 17.78 -48.98
C ALA A 312 -2.03 16.43 -48.53
N SER A 313 -2.77 15.75 -49.40
CA SER A 313 -3.31 14.41 -49.13
C SER A 313 -2.22 13.38 -48.93
N ALA A 314 -1.18 13.37 -49.78
CA ALA A 314 -0.05 12.45 -49.64
C ALA A 314 0.70 12.65 -48.31
N ALA A 315 0.94 13.91 -47.92
CA ALA A 315 1.57 14.25 -46.64
C ALA A 315 0.71 13.82 -45.43
N MET A 316 -0.61 14.02 -45.48
CA MET A 316 -1.53 13.56 -44.44
C MET A 316 -1.55 12.03 -44.30
N SER A 317 -1.57 11.30 -45.42
CA SER A 317 -1.50 9.84 -45.40
C SER A 317 -0.17 9.34 -44.84
N LEU A 318 0.96 9.94 -45.25
CA LEU A 318 2.28 9.57 -44.74
C LEU A 318 2.43 9.85 -43.24
N SER A 319 1.91 10.98 -42.77
CA SER A 319 1.83 11.32 -41.34
C SER A 319 1.05 10.26 -40.56
N SER A 320 -0.12 9.87 -41.08
CA SER A 320 -0.99 8.86 -40.44
C SER A 320 -0.30 7.50 -40.34
N VAL A 321 0.33 7.03 -41.42
CA VAL A 321 1.11 5.78 -41.43
C VAL A 321 2.25 5.85 -40.42
N THR A 322 2.99 6.96 -40.39
CA THR A 322 4.12 7.15 -39.45
C THR A 322 3.66 7.07 -37.99
N VAL A 323 2.56 7.75 -37.65
CA VAL A 323 1.98 7.73 -36.30
C VAL A 323 1.49 6.32 -35.92
N ILE A 324 0.77 5.64 -36.82
CA ILE A 324 0.27 4.28 -36.57
C ILE A 324 1.44 3.30 -36.37
N THR A 325 2.44 3.32 -37.26
CA THR A 325 3.61 2.45 -37.15
C THR A 325 4.39 2.74 -35.86
N ASN A 326 4.52 4.00 -35.46
CA ASN A 326 5.18 4.35 -34.20
C ASN A 326 4.38 3.87 -32.98
N ALA A 327 3.06 4.03 -32.97
CA ALA A 327 2.18 3.56 -31.89
C ALA A 327 2.28 2.03 -31.69
N LEU A 328 2.40 1.27 -32.78
CA LEU A 328 2.54 -0.19 -32.72
C LEU A 328 3.82 -0.66 -32.00
N ARG A 329 4.87 0.17 -31.93
CA ARG A 329 6.10 -0.15 -31.19
C ARG A 329 5.86 -0.30 -29.68
N LEU A 330 4.80 0.31 -29.14
CA LEU A 330 4.44 0.16 -27.73
C LEU A 330 4.06 -1.30 -27.40
N ARG A 331 3.60 -2.09 -28.39
CA ARG A 331 3.26 -3.50 -28.20
C ARG A 331 4.47 -4.38 -27.86
N SER A 332 5.67 -3.97 -28.25
CA SER A 332 6.93 -4.67 -27.98
C SER A 332 7.70 -4.08 -26.79
N ALA A 333 7.13 -3.10 -26.07
CA ALA A 333 7.77 -2.55 -24.88
C ALA A 333 7.85 -3.62 -23.79
N SER A 334 9.04 -3.85 -23.23
CA SER A 334 9.23 -4.71 -22.07
C SER A 334 8.74 -3.98 -20.82
N LEU A 335 7.78 -4.58 -20.12
CA LEU A 335 7.20 -4.09 -18.86
C LEU A 335 7.87 -4.78 -17.67
#